data_AF-A0A6A7LDM8-F1
#
_entry.id   AF-A0A6A7LDM8-F1
#
_cell.length_a   1.000
_cell.length_b   1.000
_cell.length_c   1.000
_cell.angle_alpha   90.00
_cell.angle_beta   90.00
_cell.angle_gamma   90.00
#
_symmetry.space_group_name_H-M   'P 1'
#
loop_
_entity.id
_entity.type
_entity.pdbx_description
1 polymer ?
#
loop_
_entity_poly.entity_id
_entity_poly.type
_entity_poly.pdbx_seq_one_letter_code
_entity_poly.pdbx_strand_id
1 'polypeptide(L)'
;MRTLGLVKQNGSAKNSLFKLRATTALGISVVADALDYFAAPFFGVPVIGDIFDAIVVSLLYNITRSKISTAVNMIEFIPIVGDFIPVYTLSTLMSIAKEWKSNRKHIEAEARIQ
;
A
#
# COMPACT_ATOMS: atom_id res chain seq x y z
N MET A 1 -26.78 -8.33 25.96
CA MET A 1 -26.25 -6.94 25.79
C MET A 1 -24.72 -6.80 25.84
N ARG A 2 -23.92 -7.74 26.37
CA ARG A 2 -22.45 -7.61 26.43
C ARG A 2 -21.71 -7.81 25.09
N THR A 3 -22.29 -8.53 24.13
CA THR A 3 -21.65 -8.90 22.86
C THR A 3 -21.54 -7.73 21.87
N LEU A 4 -22.51 -6.81 21.88
CA LEU A 4 -22.54 -5.63 21.00
C LEU A 4 -21.38 -4.65 21.26
N GLY A 5 -20.99 -4.48 22.54
CA GLY A 5 -19.87 -3.61 22.92
C GLY A 5 -18.51 -4.13 22.43
N LEU A 6 -18.31 -5.45 22.44
CA LEU A 6 -17.08 -6.10 22.00
C LEU A 6 -16.91 -6.04 20.48
N VAL A 7 -17.99 -6.25 19.70
CA VAL A 7 -17.95 -6.14 18.24
C VAL A 7 -17.66 -4.69 17.81
N LYS A 8 -18.27 -3.70 18.47
CA LYS A 8 -18.05 -2.28 18.17
C LYS A 8 -16.62 -1.82 18.49
N GLN A 9 -16.03 -2.29 19.60
CA GLN A 9 -14.63 -2.01 19.92
C GLN A 9 -13.67 -2.65 18.90
N ASN A 10 -13.89 -3.90 18.51
CA ASN A 10 -13.06 -4.59 17.52
C ASN A 10 -13.13 -3.94 16.13
N GLY A 11 -14.32 -3.49 15.71
CA GLY A 11 -14.48 -2.76 14.45
C GLY A 11 -13.77 -1.40 14.45
N SER A 12 -13.82 -0.66 15.57
CA SER A 12 -13.12 0.62 15.72
C SER A 12 -11.60 0.45 15.74
N ALA A 13 -11.08 -0.54 16.47
CA ALA A 13 -9.65 -0.84 16.52
C ALA A 13 -9.10 -1.31 15.15
N LYS A 14 -9.84 -2.17 14.45
CA LYS A 14 -9.48 -2.64 13.10
C LYS A 14 -9.46 -1.50 12.08
N ASN A 15 -10.41 -0.57 12.15
CA ASN A 15 -10.44 0.62 11.30
C ASN A 15 -9.28 1.58 11.60
N SER A 16 -8.92 1.78 12.87
CA SER A 16 -7.77 2.60 13.27
C SER A 16 -6.45 1.99 12.77
N LEU A 17 -6.27 0.68 12.95
CA LEU A 17 -5.10 -0.06 12.47
C LEU A 17 -4.98 0.00 10.93
N PHE A 18 -6.09 -0.15 10.22
CA PHE A 18 -6.12 -0.02 8.76
C PHE A 18 -5.71 1.39 8.31
N LYS A 19 -6.27 2.45 8.93
CA LYS A 19 -5.90 3.84 8.60
C LYS A 19 -4.43 4.11 8.86
N LEU A 20 -3.88 3.62 9.98
CA LEU A 20 -2.46 3.77 10.29
C LEU A 20 -1.60 3.09 9.21
N ARG A 21 -1.87 1.82 8.89
CA ARG A 21 -1.13 1.09 7.85
C ARG A 21 -1.25 1.75 6.48
N ALA A 22 -2.45 2.17 6.09
CA ALA A 22 -2.71 2.83 4.82
C ALA A 22 -1.97 4.17 4.70
N THR A 23 -2.00 5.00 5.75
CA THR A 23 -1.29 6.29 5.77
C THR A 23 0.22 6.12 5.78
N THR A 24 0.75 5.16 6.55
CA THR A 24 2.18 4.84 6.54
C THR A 24 2.63 4.31 5.18
N ALA A 25 1.87 3.40 4.57
CA ALA A 25 2.19 2.88 3.23
C ALA A 25 2.20 3.99 2.17
N LEU A 26 1.19 4.87 2.18
CA LEU A 26 1.13 6.03 1.28
C LEU A 26 2.29 7.01 1.50
N GLY A 27 2.65 7.27 2.75
CA GLY A 27 3.79 8.14 3.06
C GLY A 27 5.10 7.58 2.50
N ILE A 28 5.34 6.29 2.71
CA ILE A 28 6.53 5.60 2.20
C ILE A 28 6.51 5.59 0.67
N SER A 29 5.37 5.30 0.03
CA SER A 29 5.29 5.22 -1.42
C SER A 29 5.55 6.56 -2.10
N VAL A 30 5.01 7.66 -1.55
CA VAL A 30 5.23 9.01 -2.10
C VAL A 30 6.69 9.43 -1.96
N VAL A 31 7.33 9.10 -0.82
CA VAL A 31 8.75 9.37 -0.62
C VAL A 31 9.60 8.54 -1.57
N ALA A 32 9.25 7.27 -1.81
CA ALA A 32 9.96 6.41 -2.76
C ALA A 32 9.90 6.95 -4.19
N ASP A 33 8.70 7.23 -4.71
CA ASP A 33 8.54 7.79 -6.07
C ASP A 33 9.26 9.14 -6.23
N ALA A 34 9.27 9.98 -5.18
CA ALA A 34 10.00 11.23 -5.18
C ALA A 34 11.51 10.99 -5.22
N LEU A 35 12.02 10.03 -4.42
CA LEU A 35 13.42 9.65 -4.43
C LEU A 35 13.84 9.10 -5.78
N ASP A 36 13.04 8.28 -6.46
CA ASP A 36 13.36 7.77 -7.80
C ASP A 36 13.42 8.91 -8.82
N TYR A 37 12.49 9.86 -8.76
CA TYR A 37 12.53 11.04 -9.64
C TYR A 37 13.74 11.95 -9.39
N PHE A 38 14.16 12.10 -8.13
CA PHE A 38 15.36 12.88 -7.76
C PHE A 38 16.66 12.10 -7.96
N ALA A 39 16.64 10.77 -7.88
CA ALA A 39 17.80 9.91 -8.04
C ALA A 39 18.06 9.57 -9.51
N ALA A 40 17.06 9.54 -10.38
CA ALA A 40 17.21 9.26 -11.81
C ALA A 40 18.29 10.13 -12.50
N PRO A 41 18.47 11.43 -12.18
CA PRO A 41 19.56 12.25 -12.73
C PRO A 41 20.93 12.03 -12.07
N PHE A 42 20.97 11.57 -10.81
CA PHE A 42 22.20 11.45 -10.00
C PHE A 42 22.78 10.03 -9.96
N PHE A 43 21.93 9.02 -10.12
CA PHE A 43 22.23 7.60 -9.96
C PHE A 43 21.77 6.82 -11.20
N GLY A 44 22.36 7.11 -12.37
CA GLY A 44 22.25 6.26 -13.57
C GLY A 44 22.95 4.90 -13.45
N VAL A 45 23.12 4.39 -12.22
CA VAL A 45 23.79 3.13 -11.92
C VAL A 45 22.71 2.10 -11.59
N PRO A 46 22.35 1.20 -12.53
CA PRO A 46 21.20 0.30 -12.40
C PRO A 46 21.24 -0.58 -11.14
N VAL A 47 22.44 -0.95 -10.68
CA VAL A 47 22.63 -1.82 -9.51
C VAL A 47 22.18 -1.18 -8.19
N ILE A 48 22.28 0.15 -8.05
CA ILE A 48 21.91 0.85 -6.80
C ILE A 48 20.38 1.06 -6.75
N GLY A 49 19.77 1.37 -7.89
CA GLY A 49 18.30 1.49 -8.02
C GLY A 49 17.60 0.18 -7.67
N ASP A 50 18.02 -0.93 -8.27
CA ASP A 50 17.41 -2.25 -8.07
C ASP A 50 17.37 -2.71 -6.59
N ILE A 51 18.40 -2.34 -5.80
CA ILE A 51 18.48 -2.66 -4.37
C ILE A 51 17.48 -1.82 -3.58
N PHE A 52 17.37 -0.52 -3.90
CA PHE A 52 16.43 0.38 -3.26
C PHE A 52 14.99 -0.05 -3.56
N ASP A 53 14.71 -0.39 -4.81
CA ASP A 53 13.41 -0.90 -5.23
C ASP A 53 13.01 -2.16 -4.46
N ALA A 54 13.92 -3.13 -4.34
CA ALA A 54 13.67 -4.34 -3.58
C ALA A 54 13.34 -4.05 -2.10
N ILE A 55 13.97 -3.04 -1.49
CA ILE A 55 13.69 -2.62 -0.11
C ILE A 55 12.30 -1.99 -0.01
N VAL A 56 11.97 -1.05 -0.90
CA VAL A 56 10.67 -0.35 -0.92
C VAL A 56 9.53 -1.35 -1.16
N VAL A 57 9.67 -2.22 -2.16
CA VAL A 57 8.69 -3.27 -2.47
C VAL A 57 8.45 -4.18 -1.28
N SER A 58 9.53 -4.62 -0.61
CA SER A 58 9.44 -5.49 0.56
C SER A 58 8.74 -4.81 1.74
N LEU A 59 9.03 -3.52 1.97
CA LEU A 59 8.42 -2.73 3.03
C LEU A 59 6.91 -2.51 2.76
N LEU A 60 6.54 -2.13 1.53
CA LEU A 60 5.15 -1.97 1.12
C LEU A 60 4.38 -3.28 1.22
N TYR A 61 4.98 -4.40 0.83
CA TYR A 61 4.37 -5.72 0.97
C TYR A 61 4.12 -6.08 2.44
N ASN A 62 5.05 -5.77 3.33
CA ASN A 62 4.88 -6.11 4.75
C ASN A 62 3.74 -5.29 5.41
N ILE A 63 3.57 -4.03 4.99
CA ILE A 63 2.54 -3.12 5.51
C ILE A 63 1.16 -3.41 4.92
N THR A 64 1.08 -3.53 3.59
CA THR A 64 -0.20 -3.73 2.87
C THR A 64 -0.61 -5.20 2.74
N ARG A 65 0.34 -6.14 2.90
CA ARG A 65 0.15 -7.59 2.67
C ARG A 65 -0.45 -7.93 1.30
N SER A 66 -0.35 -7.02 0.33
CA SER A 66 -1.07 -7.09 -0.93
C SER A 66 -0.21 -7.63 -2.05
N LYS A 67 -0.46 -8.89 -2.44
CA LYS A 67 0.22 -9.56 -3.56
C LYS A 67 0.06 -8.82 -4.90
N ILE A 68 -1.05 -8.10 -5.08
CA ILE A 68 -1.31 -7.33 -6.30
C ILE A 68 -0.48 -6.04 -6.31
N SER A 69 -0.37 -5.34 -5.18
CA SER A 69 0.49 -4.16 -5.06
C SER A 69 1.95 -4.51 -5.34
N THR A 70 2.40 -5.67 -4.86
CA THR A 70 3.75 -6.19 -5.11
C THR A 70 3.96 -6.54 -6.58
N ALA A 71 3.00 -7.21 -7.22
CA ALA A 71 3.09 -7.53 -8.65
C ALA A 71 3.09 -6.27 -9.54
N VAL A 72 2.37 -5.21 -9.13
CA VAL A 72 2.37 -3.93 -9.84
C VAL A 72 3.69 -3.19 -9.61
N ASN A 73 4.26 -3.19 -8.40
CA ASN A 73 5.59 -2.60 -8.19
C ASN A 73 6.70 -3.35 -8.93
N MET A 74 6.54 -4.63 -9.25
CA MET A 74 7.51 -5.33 -10.10
C MET A 74 7.58 -4.78 -11.53
N ILE A 75 6.61 -3.95 -11.97
CA ILE A 75 6.63 -3.26 -13.27
C ILE A 75 7.72 -2.18 -13.31
N GLU A 76 8.19 -1.72 -12.16
CA GLU A 76 9.25 -0.71 -12.01
C GLU A 76 10.62 -1.21 -12.47
N PHE A 77 10.82 -2.53 -12.48
CA PHE A 77 11.98 -3.18 -13.11
C PHE A 77 11.98 -3.11 -14.65
N ILE A 78 10.98 -2.48 -15.28
CA ILE A 78 10.95 -2.21 -16.71
C ILE A 78 11.59 -0.84 -16.95
N PRO A 79 12.84 -0.77 -17.44
CA PRO A 79 13.49 0.50 -17.75
C PRO A 79 12.66 1.18 -18.85
N ILE A 80 12.22 2.43 -18.61
CA ILE A 80 11.29 3.29 -19.38
C ILE A 80 9.96 3.59 -18.65
N VAL A 81 9.37 2.64 -17.90
CA VAL A 81 8.04 2.85 -17.27
C VAL A 81 8.15 3.34 -15.83
N GLY A 82 9.16 2.89 -15.07
CA GLY A 82 9.41 3.31 -13.69
C GLY A 82 9.81 4.79 -13.55
N ASP A 83 10.61 5.31 -14.49
CA ASP A 83 11.22 6.64 -14.35
C ASP A 83 10.26 7.85 -14.46
N PHE A 84 9.02 7.64 -14.93
CA PHE A 84 8.06 8.73 -15.22
C PHE A 84 6.69 8.55 -14.58
N ILE A 85 6.45 7.44 -13.89
CA ILE A 85 5.16 7.12 -13.30
C ILE A 85 5.41 6.81 -11.83
N PRO A 86 4.69 7.42 -10.88
CA PRO A 86 4.81 7.12 -9.45
C PRO A 86 4.18 5.75 -9.15
N VAL A 87 4.86 4.67 -9.55
CA VAL A 87 4.33 3.30 -9.54
C VAL A 87 4.06 2.86 -8.10
N TYR A 88 4.95 3.17 -7.15
CA TYR A 88 4.76 2.84 -5.74
C TYR A 88 3.49 3.48 -5.18
N THR A 89 3.25 4.76 -5.46
CA THR A 89 2.07 5.47 -4.95
C THR A 89 0.79 4.96 -5.58
N LEU A 90 0.77 4.73 -6.88
CA LEU A 90 -0.42 4.23 -7.58
C LEU A 90 -0.79 2.82 -7.12
N SER A 91 0.18 1.92 -6.97
CA SER A 91 -0.07 0.56 -6.51
C SER A 91 -0.57 0.54 -5.05
N THR A 92 0.03 1.38 -4.20
CA THR A 92 -0.34 1.51 -2.79
C THR A 92 -1.76 2.04 -2.65
N LEU A 93 -2.12 3.05 -3.43
CA LEU A 93 -3.48 3.60 -3.46
C LEU A 93 -4.48 2.55 -3.93
N MET A 94 -4.15 1.77 -4.97
CA MET A 94 -4.99 0.68 -5.46
C MET A 94 -5.20 -0.40 -4.40
N SER A 95 -4.15 -0.74 -3.65
CA SER A 95 -4.21 -1.72 -2.56
C SER A 95 -5.10 -1.25 -1.42
N ILE A 96 -4.92 -0.01 -0.97
CA ILE A 96 -5.74 0.62 0.08
C ILE A 96 -7.20 0.70 -0.37
N ALA A 97 -7.45 1.10 -1.63
CA ALA A 97 -8.81 1.17 -2.18
C ALA A 97 -9.50 -0.20 -2.22
N LYS A 98 -8.76 -1.26 -2.57
CA LYS A 98 -9.28 -2.63 -2.59
C LYS A 98 -9.62 -3.13 -1.19
N GLU A 99 -8.74 -2.92 -0.22
CA GLU A 99 -8.97 -3.32 1.17
C GLU A 99 -10.12 -2.51 1.80
N TRP A 100 -10.21 -1.21 1.52
CA TRP A 100 -11.32 -0.36 1.94
C TRP A 100 -12.67 -0.86 1.39
N LYS A 101 -12.73 -1.18 0.10
CA LYS A 101 -13.94 -1.72 -0.54
C LYS A 101 -14.34 -3.08 0.05
N SER A 102 -13.36 -3.93 0.38
CA SER A 102 -13.61 -5.23 1.01
C SER A 102 -14.15 -5.08 2.43
N ASN A 103 -13.55 -4.21 3.25
CA ASN A 103 -14.01 -3.92 4.61
C ASN A 103 -15.44 -3.34 4.62
N ARG A 104 -15.76 -2.44 3.67
CA ARG A 104 -17.11 -1.87 3.54
C ARG A 104 -18.17 -2.93 3.22
N LYS A 105 -17.89 -3.84 2.29
CA LYS A 105 -18.80 -4.95 1.94
C LYS A 105 -19.06 -5.88 3.12
N HIS A 106 -18.05 -6.15 3.96
CA HIS A 106 -18.22 -6.96 5.16
C HIS A 106 -19.16 -6.29 6.17
N ILE A 107 -19.00 -4.99 6.42
CA ILE A 107 -19.87 -4.23 7.32
C ILE A 107 -21.31 -4.21 6.79
N GLU A 108 -21.50 -4.01 5.48
CA GLU A 108 -22.82 -4.03 4.84
C GLU A 108 -23.48 -5.42 4.88
N ALA A 109 -22.70 -6.51 4.80
CA ALA A 109 -23.20 -7.88 4.93
C ALA A 109 -23.58 -8.22 6.38
N GLU A 110 -22.79 -7.82 7.37
CA GLU A 110 -23.11 -8.00 8.80
C GLU A 110 -24.38 -7.22 9.21
N ALA A 111 -24.60 -6.03 8.65
CA ALA A 111 -25.79 -5.22 8.92
C ALA A 111 -27.09 -5.75 8.31
N ARG A 112 -27.01 -6.66 7.32
CA ARG A 112 -28.19 -7.30 6.70
C ARG A 112 -28.66 -8.58 7.40
N ILE A 113 -27.84 -9.12 8.30
CA ILE A 113 -28.11 -10.37 9.02
C ILE A 113 -28.59 -10.09 10.47
N GLN A 114 -28.51 -8.82 10.91
CA GLN A 114 -29.09 -8.33 12.18
C GLN A 114 -30.50 -7.80 11.95
#